data_AF-A0A2V8KD84-F1
#
_entry.id   AF-A0A2V8KD84-F1
#
_cell.length_a   1.000
_cell.length_b   1.000
_cell.length_c   1.000
_cell.angle_alpha   90.00
_cell.angle_beta   90.00
_cell.angle_gamma   90.00
#
_symmetry.space_group_name_H-M   'P 1'
#
loop_
_entity.id
_entity.type
_entity.pdbx_description
1 polymer ?
#
loop_
_entity_poly.entity_id
_entity_poly.type
_entity_poly.pdbx_seq_one_letter_code
_entity_poly.pdbx_strand_id
1 'polypeptide(L)'
;IQDLAIPPFDSNYLGPPADITFLKDLELVWFRPHAHMRAVSAQYKLIYPDGREEIVLNVPRYDFNWQLTYRTSLKIPKGSRMHVEFRYDNSANNRFNPDPSKWVYYGDQSWEEMGTPNIGFLVDR
;
A
#
# COMPACT_ATOMS: atom_id res chain seq x y z
N ILE A 1 -5.19 -6.68 -5.48
CA ILE A 1 -6.11 -5.76 -4.76
C ILE A 1 -7.55 -5.82 -5.27
N GLN A 2 -7.84 -6.36 -6.46
CA GLN A 2 -9.24 -6.46 -6.96
C GLN A 2 -10.19 -7.26 -6.03
N ASP A 3 -9.67 -8.08 -5.12
CA ASP A 3 -10.47 -8.86 -4.16
C ASP A 3 -10.69 -8.18 -2.80
N LEU A 4 -10.55 -6.85 -2.71
CA LEU A 4 -10.74 -6.12 -1.45
C LEU A 4 -12.20 -6.21 -0.97
N ALA A 5 -12.42 -6.69 0.25
CA ALA A 5 -13.73 -6.76 0.89
C ALA A 5 -13.60 -6.49 2.39
N ILE A 6 -13.70 -5.22 2.78
CA ILE A 6 -13.55 -4.77 4.17
C ILE A 6 -14.88 -4.99 4.90
N PRO A 7 -14.91 -5.78 6.00
CA PRO A 7 -16.13 -6.02 6.76
C PRO A 7 -16.66 -4.76 7.45
N PRO A 8 -17.99 -4.66 7.67
CA PRO A 8 -18.56 -3.69 8.58
C PRO A 8 -17.88 -3.69 9.94
N PHE A 9 -17.63 -2.49 10.49
CA PHE A 9 -17.10 -2.25 11.83
C PHE A 9 -15.69 -2.81 12.14
N ASP A 10 -14.99 -3.42 11.19
CA ASP A 10 -13.60 -3.87 11.39
C ASP A 10 -12.67 -2.67 11.52
N SER A 11 -11.94 -2.56 12.64
CA SER A 11 -11.06 -1.43 12.91
C SER A 11 -9.63 -1.59 12.40
N ASN A 12 -9.27 -2.76 11.87
CA ASN A 12 -7.89 -3.07 11.47
C ASN A 12 -7.81 -4.20 10.44
N TYR A 13 -8.62 -4.10 9.39
CA TYR A 13 -8.65 -5.07 8.31
C TYR A 13 -7.35 -5.02 7.50
N LEU A 14 -6.65 -6.15 7.39
CA LEU A 14 -5.50 -6.29 6.49
C LEU A 14 -6.03 -6.62 5.09
N GLY A 15 -5.83 -5.72 4.13
CA GLY A 15 -6.26 -5.96 2.76
C GLY A 15 -5.40 -6.99 2.04
N PRO A 16 -5.88 -7.49 0.88
CA PRO A 16 -5.07 -8.33 0.01
C PRO A 16 -3.79 -7.58 -0.38
N PRO A 17 -2.61 -8.23 -0.28
CA PRO A 17 -1.35 -7.58 -0.60
C PRO A 17 -1.24 -7.27 -2.10
N ALA A 18 -0.29 -6.39 -2.42
CA ALA A 18 0.19 -6.21 -3.77
C ALA A 18 1.64 -6.69 -3.88
N ASP A 19 1.88 -7.63 -4.80
CA ASP A 19 3.20 -8.17 -5.08
C ASP A 19 3.69 -7.67 -6.44
N ILE A 20 4.90 -7.12 -6.46
CA ILE A 20 5.58 -6.64 -7.67
C ILE A 20 6.91 -7.38 -7.74
N THR A 21 7.21 -8.10 -8.83
CA THR A 21 8.57 -8.64 -9.04
C THR A 21 9.32 -7.80 -10.06
N PHE A 22 10.56 -7.46 -9.72
CA PHE A 22 11.41 -6.61 -10.54
C PHE A 22 12.18 -7.46 -11.55
N LEU A 23 11.89 -7.28 -12.83
CA LEU A 23 12.42 -8.12 -13.91
C LEU A 23 13.80 -7.66 -14.44
N LYS A 24 14.30 -6.54 -13.93
CA LYS A 24 15.61 -5.95 -14.24
C LYS A 24 16.21 -5.35 -12.97
N ASP A 25 17.53 -5.17 -12.97
CA ASP A 25 18.19 -4.32 -12.00
C ASP A 25 17.68 -2.89 -12.20
N LEU A 26 17.37 -2.20 -11.10
CA LEU A 26 16.83 -0.85 -11.14
C LEU A 26 17.20 -0.05 -9.91
N GLU A 27 16.96 1.25 -9.98
CA GLU A 27 16.98 2.14 -8.83
C GLU A 27 15.56 2.61 -8.53
N LEU A 28 15.06 2.24 -7.35
CA LEU A 28 13.83 2.81 -6.82
C LEU A 28 14.13 4.21 -6.29
N VAL A 29 13.35 5.20 -6.73
CA VAL A 29 13.60 6.62 -6.43
C VAL A 29 12.50 7.27 -5.60
N TRP A 30 11.29 6.73 -5.61
CA TRP A 30 10.24 7.16 -4.70
C TRP A 30 9.12 6.14 -4.53
N PHE A 31 8.39 6.30 -3.42
CA PHE A 31 7.12 5.65 -3.13
C PHE A 31 6.02 6.70 -2.98
N ARG A 32 4.78 6.36 -3.34
CA ARG A 32 3.59 7.17 -3.07
C ARG A 32 2.39 6.25 -2.82
N PRO A 33 2.26 5.68 -1.61
CA PRO A 33 1.07 4.90 -1.27
C PRO A 33 -0.18 5.75 -1.50
N HIS A 34 -1.17 5.16 -2.14
CA HIS A 34 -2.45 5.79 -2.42
C HIS A 34 -3.58 4.85 -1.98
N ALA A 35 -4.48 5.37 -1.18
CA ALA A 35 -5.67 4.71 -0.70
C ALA A 35 -6.70 5.77 -0.30
N HIS A 36 -7.94 5.36 -0.10
CA HIS A 36 -9.08 6.21 0.25
C HIS A 36 -9.28 6.33 1.78
N MET A 37 -10.52 6.60 2.19
CA MET A 37 -10.88 7.09 3.51
C MET A 37 -10.56 6.12 4.65
N ARG A 38 -10.43 4.82 4.36
CA ARG A 38 -10.30 3.80 5.41
C ARG A 38 -8.87 3.37 5.64
N ALA A 39 -7.93 3.64 4.74
CA ALA A 39 -6.55 3.25 4.97
C ALA A 39 -5.94 3.98 6.17
N VAL A 40 -5.30 3.23 7.06
CA VAL A 40 -4.63 3.74 8.27
C VAL A 40 -3.14 3.44 8.29
N SER A 41 -2.68 2.50 7.47
CA SER A 41 -1.25 2.25 7.29
C SER A 41 -0.92 1.65 5.93
N ALA A 42 0.31 1.89 5.47
CA ALA A 42 0.90 1.23 4.32
C ALA A 42 2.32 0.76 4.65
N GLN A 43 2.70 -0.46 4.27
CA GLN A 43 4.04 -1.00 4.47
C GLN A 43 4.54 -1.64 3.17
N TYR A 44 5.81 -1.37 2.83
CA TYR A 44 6.50 -1.92 1.67
C TYR A 44 7.69 -2.74 2.17
N LYS A 45 7.67 -4.03 1.86
CA LYS A 45 8.73 -4.97 2.20
C LYS A 45 9.39 -5.47 0.92
N LEU A 46 10.70 -5.30 0.82
CA LEU A 46 11.51 -5.83 -0.26
C LEU A 46 12.04 -7.20 0.14
N ILE A 47 11.86 -8.18 -0.74
CA ILE A 47 12.36 -9.55 -0.61
C ILE A 47 13.38 -9.75 -1.72
N TYR A 48 14.66 -9.91 -1.35
CA TYR A 48 15.77 -10.06 -2.28
C TYR A 48 15.84 -11.50 -2.84
N PRO A 49 16.57 -11.74 -3.96
CA PRO A 49 16.69 -13.08 -4.55
C PRO A 49 17.34 -14.12 -3.64
N ASP A 50 18.15 -13.69 -2.68
CA ASP A 50 18.80 -14.53 -1.66
C ASP A 50 17.88 -14.87 -0.48
N GLY A 51 16.65 -14.35 -0.47
CA GLY A 51 15.66 -14.53 0.59
C GLY A 51 15.75 -13.51 1.73
N ARG A 52 16.70 -12.57 1.71
CA ARG A 52 16.74 -11.46 2.68
C ARG A 52 15.48 -10.61 2.53
N GLU A 53 14.93 -10.15 3.65
CA GLU A 53 13.78 -9.24 3.67
C GLU A 53 14.14 -7.92 4.35
N GLU A 54 13.60 -6.82 3.84
CA GLU A 54 13.82 -5.47 4.37
C GLU A 54 12.56 -4.62 4.23
N ILE A 55 12.13 -3.96 5.31
CA ILE A 55 11.05 -2.97 5.23
C ILE A 55 11.66 -1.67 4.70
N VAL A 56 11.32 -1.31 3.47
CA VAL A 56 11.89 -0.16 2.76
C VAL A 56 11.03 1.10 2.84
N LEU A 57 9.75 0.95 3.20
CA LEU A 57 8.88 2.04 3.62
C LEU A 57 7.86 1.54 4.65
N ASN A 58 7.68 2.29 5.73
CA ASN A 58 6.63 2.05 6.72
C ASN A 58 5.90 3.36 7.02
N VAL A 59 4.61 3.41 6.70
CA VAL A 59 3.71 4.54 6.99
C VAL A 59 2.65 4.06 7.99
N PRO A 60 2.95 4.05 9.30
CA PRO A 60 2.08 3.44 10.31
C PRO A 60 0.85 4.29 10.69
N ARG A 61 0.81 5.55 10.21
CA ARG A 61 -0.28 6.50 10.41
C ARG A 61 -0.58 7.20 9.08
N TYR A 62 -1.00 6.41 8.11
CA TYR A 62 -1.45 6.94 6.83
C TYR A 62 -2.69 7.83 7.06
N ASP A 63 -2.73 8.98 6.40
CA ASP A 63 -3.88 9.87 6.42
C ASP A 63 -4.26 10.18 4.98
N PHE A 64 -5.52 9.94 4.64
CA PHE A 64 -6.09 10.16 3.31
C PHE A 64 -5.83 11.58 2.76
N ASN A 65 -5.76 12.59 3.63
CA ASN A 65 -5.52 13.97 3.24
C ASN A 65 -4.05 14.26 2.95
N TRP A 66 -3.13 13.40 3.39
CA TRP A 66 -1.68 13.58 3.26
C TRP A 66 -1.03 12.42 2.49
N GLN A 67 -1.31 12.37 1.19
CA GLN A 67 -0.78 11.35 0.28
C GLN A 67 0.61 11.72 -0.27
N LEU A 68 1.58 11.65 0.63
CA LEU A 68 2.95 12.12 0.43
C LEU A 68 3.77 11.23 -0.51
N THR A 69 4.73 11.86 -1.20
CA THR A 69 5.80 11.17 -1.92
C THR A 69 7.01 11.02 -1.01
N TYR A 70 7.46 9.79 -0.82
CA TYR A 70 8.66 9.44 -0.06
C TYR A 70 9.79 9.16 -1.03
N ARG A 71 10.80 10.04 -1.08
CA ARG A 71 11.96 9.86 -1.97
C ARG A 71 12.97 8.91 -1.35
N THR A 72 13.62 8.12 -2.19
CA THR A 72 14.69 7.18 -1.81
C THR A 72 15.69 7.06 -2.96
N SER A 73 16.72 6.24 -2.77
CA SER A 73 17.71 5.87 -3.76
C SER A 73 18.15 4.44 -3.46
N LEU A 74 17.28 3.48 -3.74
CA LEU A 74 17.51 2.07 -3.42
C LEU A 74 17.81 1.28 -4.69
N LYS A 75 19.00 0.69 -4.75
CA LYS A 75 19.36 -0.26 -5.82
C LYS A 75 18.69 -1.60 -5.54
N ILE A 76 17.87 -2.04 -6.47
CA ILE A 76 17.10 -3.28 -6.36
C ILE A 76 17.61 -4.25 -7.44
N PRO A 77 18.19 -5.40 -7.07
CA PRO A 77 18.60 -6.38 -8.05
C PRO A 77 17.39 -7.07 -8.69
N LYS A 78 17.55 -7.48 -9.94
CA LYS A 78 16.61 -8.32 -10.68
C LYS A 78 16.21 -9.54 -9.85
N GLY A 79 14.93 -9.89 -9.90
CA GLY A 79 14.36 -11.02 -9.17
C GLY A 79 13.89 -10.67 -7.75
N SER A 80 14.21 -9.48 -7.26
CA SER A 80 13.60 -8.97 -6.02
C SER A 80 12.08 -8.85 -6.15
N ARG A 81 11.36 -9.01 -5.04
CA ARG A 81 9.91 -8.85 -4.94
C ARG A 81 9.56 -7.77 -3.92
N MET A 82 8.74 -6.79 -4.31
CA MET A 82 8.10 -5.88 -3.37
C MET A 82 6.77 -6.48 -2.94
N HIS A 83 6.59 -6.67 -1.65
CA HIS A 83 5.34 -7.05 -1.01
C HIS A 83 4.78 -5.83 -0.28
N VAL A 84 3.57 -5.41 -0.65
CA VAL A 84 2.94 -4.20 -0.10
C VAL A 84 1.64 -4.54 0.58
N GLU A 85 1.50 -4.06 1.81
CA GLU A 85 0.31 -4.23 2.64
C GLU A 85 -0.31 -2.88 2.95
N PHE A 86 -1.65 -2.85 2.93
CA PHE A 86 -2.46 -1.75 3.44
C PHE A 86 -3.39 -2.28 4.52
N ARG A 87 -3.57 -1.49 5.59
CA ARG A 87 -4.57 -1.76 6.63
C ARG A 87 -5.64 -0.70 6.61
N TYR A 88 -6.86 -1.12 6.92
CA TYR A 88 -8.05 -0.29 6.84
C TYR A 88 -8.84 -0.30 8.15
N ASP A 89 -9.41 0.85 8.50
CA ASP A 89 -10.32 1.05 9.64
C ASP A 89 -11.70 1.44 9.10
N ASN A 90 -12.62 0.45 9.08
CA ASN A 90 -14.03 0.60 8.79
C ASN A 90 -14.89 0.68 10.08
N SER A 91 -14.29 1.00 11.23
CA SER A 91 -15.02 1.22 12.47
C SER A 91 -15.69 2.60 12.50
N ALA A 92 -16.59 2.78 13.46
CA ALA A 92 -17.23 4.08 13.73
C ALA A 92 -16.26 5.13 14.31
N ASN A 93 -15.05 4.74 14.72
CA ASN A 93 -14.06 5.65 15.29
C ASN A 93 -13.20 6.34 14.21
N ASN A 94 -13.17 5.80 12.99
CA ASN A 94 -12.52 6.48 11.87
C ASN A 94 -13.38 7.66 11.43
N ARG A 95 -12.94 8.88 11.75
CA ARG A 95 -13.62 10.14 11.39
C ARG A 95 -13.89 10.34 9.90
N PHE A 96 -13.14 9.62 9.04
CA PHE A 96 -13.29 9.70 7.59
C PHE A 96 -14.25 8.65 7.04
N ASN A 97 -14.68 7.68 7.85
CA ASN A 97 -15.57 6.62 7.42
C ASN A 97 -17.01 7.15 7.23
N PRO A 98 -17.56 7.14 6.00
CA PRO A 98 -18.90 7.67 5.74
C PRO A 98 -20.03 6.77 6.30
N ASP A 99 -19.81 5.46 6.36
CA ASP A 99 -20.78 4.48 6.89
C ASP A 99 -20.05 3.19 7.31
N PRO A 100 -19.83 2.96 8.61
CA PRO A 100 -19.13 1.77 9.12
C PRO A 100 -19.97 0.49 9.03
N SER A 101 -21.27 0.59 8.74
CA SER A 101 -22.17 -0.57 8.69
C SER A 101 -22.13 -1.31 7.35
N LYS A 102 -21.43 -0.75 6.34
CA LYS A 102 -21.36 -1.30 4.99
C LYS A 102 -20.11 -2.14 4.78
N TRP A 103 -20.27 -3.17 3.95
CA TRP A 103 -19.13 -3.78 3.26
C TRP A 103 -18.53 -2.77 2.30
N VAL A 104 -17.20 -2.71 2.26
CA VAL A 104 -16.46 -1.80 1.38
C VAL A 104 -15.60 -2.61 0.45
N TYR A 105 -15.72 -2.30 -0.84
CA TYR A 105 -15.02 -3.00 -1.91
C TYR A 105 -14.06 -2.05 -2.63
N TYR A 106 -13.22 -2.62 -3.48
CA TYR A 106 -12.38 -1.83 -4.38
C TYR A 106 -13.25 -0.97 -5.31
N GLY A 107 -12.89 0.31 -5.46
CA GLY A 107 -13.56 1.21 -6.39
C GLY A 107 -12.91 2.59 -6.46
N ASP A 108 -13.32 3.38 -7.45
CA ASP A 108 -12.69 4.67 -7.77
C ASP A 108 -13.22 5.82 -6.90
N GLN A 109 -14.34 5.62 -6.20
CA GLN A 109 -14.91 6.66 -5.35
C GLN A 109 -14.28 6.65 -3.96
N SER A 110 -14.13 7.82 -3.33
CA SER A 110 -13.48 7.92 -2.02
C SER A 110 -14.21 7.19 -0.89
N TRP A 111 -15.51 6.89 -1.04
CA TRP A 111 -16.28 6.08 -0.09
C TRP A 111 -16.18 4.57 -0.36
N GLU A 112 -15.77 4.18 -1.57
CA GLU A 112 -15.19 2.88 -1.88
C GLU A 112 -13.71 2.90 -1.45
N GLU A 113 -12.90 1.92 -1.84
CA GLU A 113 -11.52 1.85 -1.33
C GLU A 113 -10.49 1.44 -2.39
N MET A 114 -9.22 1.77 -2.13
CA MET A 114 -8.06 1.46 -2.97
C MET A 114 -6.84 1.13 -2.10
N GLY A 115 -5.80 0.56 -2.70
CA GLY A 115 -4.53 0.28 -2.03
C GLY A 115 -3.35 0.34 -3.00
N THR A 116 -3.24 1.38 -3.81
CA THR A 116 -2.31 1.42 -4.93
C THR A 116 -0.86 1.70 -4.49
N PRO A 117 0.09 0.78 -4.76
CA PRO A 117 1.47 0.92 -4.34
C PRO A 117 2.30 1.70 -5.36
N ASN A 118 2.00 2.99 -5.58
CA ASN A 118 2.73 3.74 -6.61
C ASN A 118 4.22 3.83 -6.26
N ILE A 119 5.06 3.49 -7.23
CA ILE A 119 6.51 3.57 -7.13
C ILE A 119 7.08 4.20 -8.39
N GLY A 120 8.17 4.93 -8.25
CA GLY A 120 8.97 5.40 -9.37
C GLY A 120 10.36 4.80 -9.33
N PHE A 121 10.84 4.38 -10.49
CA PHE A 121 12.14 3.76 -10.63
C PHE A 121 12.85 4.21 -11.91
N LEU A 122 14.17 4.08 -11.90
CA LEU A 122 15.05 4.26 -13.04
C LEU A 122 15.57 2.90 -13.47
N VAL A 123 15.54 2.64 -14.77
CA VAL A 123 16.13 1.44 -15.39
C VAL A 123 17.14 1.92 -16.41
N ASP A 124 18.30 1.27 -16.45
CA ASP A 124 19.27 1.52 -17.52
C ASP A 124 18.63 1.17 -18.89
N ARG A 125 18.92 2.01 -19.88
CA ARG A 125 18.34 1.90 -21.24
C ARG A 125 18.79 0.64 -21.95
#